data_AF-A0A5D8QC29-F1
#
_entry.id   AF-A0A5D8QC29-F1
#
_cell.length_a   1.000
_cell.length_b   1.000
_cell.length_c   1.000
_cell.angle_alpha   90.00
_cell.angle_beta   90.00
_cell.angle_gamma   90.00
#
_symmetry.space_group_name_H-M   'P 1'
#
loop_
_entity.id
_entity.type
_entity.pdbx_description
1 polymer ?
#
loop_
_entity_poly.entity_id
_entity_poly.type
_entity_poly.pdbx_seq_one_letter_code
_entity_poly.pdbx_strand_id
1 'polypeptide(L)' 'MKLTINIKSAKLLEIKELKGFQNEPGVLEYQVKVDYDFKKLITADDGIWPRFVILKKESEKSGWRMEGVGTGP' A
#
# COMPACT_ATOMS: atom_id res chain seq x y z
N MET A 1 -3.74 19.65 15.86
CA MET A 1 -4.02 18.21 15.66
C MET A 1 -2.70 17.45 15.81
N LYS A 2 -2.57 16.57 16.81
CA LYS A 2 -1.33 15.81 17.05
C LYS A 2 -1.42 14.51 16.27
N LEU A 3 -0.60 14.33 15.23
CA LEU A 3 -0.59 13.11 14.42
C LEU A 3 0.09 12.00 15.23
N THR A 4 -0.69 11.08 15.80
CA THR A 4 -0.14 9.90 16.47
C THR A 4 0.08 8.79 15.45
N ILE A 5 1.29 8.72 14.90
CA ILE A 5 1.70 7.65 13.98
C ILE A 5 1.81 6.34 14.78
N ASN A 6 0.91 5.40 14.52
CA ASN A 6 0.88 4.08 15.16
C ASN A 6 1.76 3.02 14.45
N ILE A 7 2.44 3.37 13.36
CA ILE A 7 3.34 2.47 12.64
C ILE A 7 4.73 2.56 13.27
N LYS A 8 5.33 1.41 13.60
CA LYS A 8 6.70 1.26 14.07
C LYS A 8 7.64 0.95 12.91
N SER A 9 7.28 -0.01 12.06
CA SER A 9 8.02 -0.31 10.84
C SER A 9 7.10 -0.84 9.75
N ALA A 10 7.61 -0.83 8.51
CA ALA A 10 6.94 -1.39 7.35
C ALA A 10 7.96 -2.23 6.58
N LYS A 11 7.63 -3.49 6.32
CA LYS A 11 8.44 -4.40 5.53
C LYS A 11 7.75 -4.63 4.20
N LEU A 12 8.44 -4.29 3.12
CA LEU A 12 8.02 -4.63 1.77
C LEU A 12 8.09 -6.16 1.60
N LEU A 13 6.96 -6.78 1.26
CA LEU A 13 6.90 -8.22 0.98
C LEU A 13 6.90 -8.51 -0.52
N GLU A 14 6.12 -7.74 -1.31
CA GLU A 14 5.94 -7.99 -2.73
C GLU A 14 5.59 -6.71 -3.48
N ILE A 15 6.02 -6.61 -4.74
CA ILE A 15 5.59 -5.60 -5.70
C ILE A 15 5.10 -6.32 -6.95
N LYS A 16 3.89 -5.99 -7.40
CA LYS A 16 3.28 -6.54 -8.61
C LYS A 16 2.70 -5.43 -9.47
N GLU A 17 3.12 -5.37 -10.73
CA GLU A 17 2.51 -4.46 -11.71
C GLU A 17 1.06 -4.90 -11.97
N LEU A 18 0.13 -3.95 -11.91
CA LEU A 18 -1.27 -4.18 -12.24
C LEU A 18 -1.50 -3.78 -13.69
N LYS A 19 -1.80 -4.78 -14.53
CA LYS A 19 -2.20 -4.59 -15.92
C LYS A 19 -3.68 -4.94 -16.03
N GLY A 20 -4.49 -4.07 -16.62
CA GLY A 20 -5.91 -4.36 -16.85
C GLY A 20 -6.88 -3.22 -16.50
N PHE A 21 -6.43 -2.22 -15.75
CA PHE A 21 -7.10 -0.93 -15.76
C PHE A 21 -6.78 -0.27 -17.10
N GLN A 22 -7.78 0.21 -17.83
CA GLN A 22 -7.61 0.95 -19.08
C GLN A 22 -6.99 2.32 -18.82
N ASN A 23 -5.78 2.31 -18.26
CA ASN A 23 -5.06 3.49 -17.85
C ASN A 23 -4.58 4.24 -19.09
N GLU A 24 -4.48 5.56 -18.94
CA GLU A 24 -3.88 6.38 -19.98
C GLU A 24 -2.42 5.97 -20.24
N PRO A 25 -1.92 6.09 -21.48
CA PRO A 25 -0.53 5.82 -21.80
C PRO A 25 0.42 6.57 -20.86
N GLY A 26 1.36 5.83 -20.25
CA GLY A 26 2.36 6.40 -19.34
C GLY A 26 1.97 6.40 -17.86
N VAL A 27 0.73 6.02 -17.52
CA VAL A 27 0.32 5.75 -16.14
C VAL A 27 0.80 4.36 -15.73
N LEU A 28 1.40 4.28 -14.54
CA LEU A 28 1.83 3.02 -13.91
C LEU A 28 1.02 2.76 -12.65
N GLU A 29 0.56 1.52 -12.48
CA GLU A 29 -0.13 1.04 -11.29
C GLU A 29 0.52 -0.24 -10.76
N TYR A 30 0.75 -0.26 -9.45
CA TYR A 30 1.39 -1.37 -8.75
C TYR A 30 0.61 -1.70 -7.49
N GLN A 31 0.42 -3.00 -7.26
CA GLN A 31 0.03 -3.51 -5.95
C GLN A 31 1.30 -3.82 -5.16
N VAL A 32 1.36 -3.29 -3.94
CA VAL A 32 2.44 -3.53 -3.00
C VAL A 32 1.88 -4.25 -1.78
N LYS A 33 2.45 -5.41 -1.45
CA LYS A 33 2.14 -6.12 -0.21
C LYS A 33 3.11 -5.67 0.88
N VAL A 34 2.58 -5.16 1.97
CA VAL A 34 3.36 -4.61 3.09
C VAL A 34 2.97 -5.30 4.38
N ASP A 35 3.98 -5.69 5.15
CA ASP A 35 3.83 -6.13 6.54
C ASP A 35 4.13 -4.96 7.47
N TYR A 36 3.16 -4.58 8.30
CA TYR A 36 3.26 -3.43 9.19
C TYR A 36 3.44 -3.89 10.64
N ASP A 37 4.51 -3.43 11.27
CA ASP A 37 4.69 -3.51 12.72
C ASP A 37 4.06 -2.26 13.36
N PHE A 38 3.10 -2.44 14.27
CA PHE A 38 2.40 -1.34 14.92
C PHE A 38 2.86 -1.14 16.37
N LYS A 39 2.91 0.11 16.83
CA LYS A 39 3.27 0.46 18.22
C LYS A 39 2.20 0.00 19.22
N LYS A 40 0.92 0.10 18.82
CA LYS A 40 -0.23 -0.48 19.52
C LYS A 40 -0.89 -1.47 18.58
N LEU A 41 -1.11 -2.70 19.03
CA LEU A 41 -1.81 -3.72 18.26
C LEU A 41 -3.15 -3.17 17.77
N ILE A 42 -3.38 -3.32 16.47
CA ILE A 42 -4.68 -3.15 15.85
C ILE A 42 -5.17 -4.58 15.66
N THR A 43 -5.84 -5.14 16.67
CA THR A 43 -6.22 -6.57 16.68
C THR A 43 -7.28 -6.85 15.61
N ALA A 44 -6.90 -7.65 14.62
CA ALA A 44 -7.77 -8.69 14.08
C ALA A 44 -7.52 -9.95 14.95
N ASP A 45 -8.56 -10.74 15.22
CA ASP A 45 -8.55 -11.81 16.24
C ASP A 45 -7.58 -12.98 15.93
N ASP A 46 -6.88 -12.94 14.79
CA ASP A 46 -6.26 -14.07 14.12
C ASP A 46 -4.83 -13.80 13.59
N GLY A 47 -4.23 -12.62 13.84
CA GLY A 47 -2.79 -12.39 13.66
C GLY A 47 -2.39 -11.15 12.85
N ILE A 48 -1.13 -11.11 12.39
CA ILE A 48 -0.57 -10.01 11.59
C ILE A 48 -1.13 -10.09 10.16
N TRP A 49 -2.09 -9.21 9.84
CA TRP A 49 -2.61 -9.09 8.48
C TRP A 49 -1.75 -8.15 7.63
N PRO A 50 -1.15 -8.62 6.53
CA PRO A 50 -0.51 -7.72 5.58
C PRO A 50 -1.52 -6.74 4.99
N ARG A 51 -1.03 -5.62 4.48
CA ARG A 51 -1.83 -4.65 3.73
C ARG A 51 -1.42 -4.68 2.27
N PHE A 52 -2.40 -4.51 1.41
CA PHE A 52 -2.21 -4.32 -0.01
C PHE A 52 -2.42 -2.85 -0.32
N VAL A 53 -1.36 -2.20 -0.80
CA VAL A 53 -1.37 -0.78 -1.15
C VAL A 53 -1.35 -0.69 -2.67
N ILE A 54 -2.31 0.03 -3.25
CA ILE A 54 -2.29 0.38 -4.66
C ILE A 54 -1.51 1.68 -4.80
N LEU A 55 -0.40 1.61 -5.52
CA LEU A 55 0.43 2.75 -5.88
C LEU A 55 0.19 3.12 -7.32
N LYS A 56 0.05 4.43 -7.56
CA LYS A 56 -0.12 4.99 -8.90
C LYS A 56 0.91 6.06 -9.18
N LYS A 57 1.45 6.05 -10.39
CA LYS A 57 2.28 7.11 -10.95
C LYS A 57 1.62 7.58 -12.23
N GLU A 58 1.21 8.84 -12.25
CA GLU A 58 0.39 9.40 -13.34
C GLU A 58 1.22 9.82 -14.55
N SER A 59 2.50 10.14 -14.34
CA SER A 59 3.45 10.40 -15.42
C SER A 59 4.88 10.09 -14.97
N GLU A 60 5.81 9.99 -15.92
CA GLU A 60 7.23 9.74 -15.60
C GLU A 60 7.81 10.75 -14.59
N LYS A 61 7.38 12.01 -14.65
CA LYS A 61 7.83 13.10 -13.78
C LYS A 61 7.08 13.20 -12.45
N SER A 62 5.94 12.50 -12.30
CA SER A 62 5.15 12.57 -11.06
C SER A 62 5.77 11.72 -9.95
N GLY A 63 5.45 12.07 -8.71
CA GLY A 63 5.64 11.16 -7.58
C GLY A 63 4.69 9.96 -7.64
N TRP A 64 4.93 8.98 -6.76
CA TRP A 64 3.98 7.91 -6.49
C TRP A 64 2.93 8.39 -5.49
N ARG A 65 1.66 8.05 -5.74
CA ARG A 65 0.58 8.22 -4.77
C ARG A 65 0.01 6.89 -4.35
N MET A 66 -0.40 6.78 -3.08
CA MET A 66 -1.28 5.71 -2.64
C MET A 66 -2.68 6.03 -3.15
N GLU A 67 -3.20 5.18 -4.04
CA GLU A 67 -4.56 5.30 -4.58
C GLU A 67 -5.56 4.50 -3.75
N GLY A 68 -5.12 3.42 -3.09
CA GLY A 68 -5.97 2.62 -2.24
C GLY A 68 -5.18 1.77 -1.25
N VAL A 69 -5.85 1.37 -0.17
CA VAL A 69 -5.32 0.42 0.82
C VAL A 69 -6.42 -0.61 1.09
N GLY A 70 -6.05 -1.89 1.03
CA GLY A 70 -6.93 -3.02 1.32
C GLY A 70 -6.28 -4.02 2.27
N THR A 71 -7.11 -4.88 2.84
CA THR A 71 -6.70 -5.98 3.72
C THR A 71 -6.48 -7.29 2.97
N GLY A 72 -6.73 -7.32 1.66
CA GLY A 72 -6.80 -8.57 0.89
C GLY A 72 -8.11 -9.32 1.15
N PRO A 73 -8.39 -10.39 0.38
CA PRO A 73 -9.38 -11.40 0.77
C PRO A 73 -8.93 -12.19 2.01
#